data_AF-A0A915KR32-F1
#
_entry.id   AF-A0A915KR32-F1
#
_cell.length_a   1.000
_cell.length_b   1.000
_cell.length_c   1.000
_cell.angle_alpha   90.00
_cell.angle_beta   90.00
_cell.angle_gamma   90.00
#
_symmetry.space_group_name_H-M   'P 1'
#
loop_
_entity.id
_entity.type
_entity.pdbx_description
1 polymer ?
#
loop_
_entity_poly.entity_id
_entity_poly.type
_entity_poly.pdbx_seq_one_letter_code
_entity_poly.pdbx_strand_id
1 'polypeptide(L)'
;MPGRYGYDLSDDLKMLKSLYDRLIQNDPDALKPCGLKIWRSIIHEDGRFKRHSAQALATRMRRFVLPNLQKLCQRLTGEIEAKLIKSYKFYIDENRKSQKFNVIDEQEEDENDTDESCKLTDDESNEPYIINNRK
;
A
#
# COMPACT_ATOMS: atom_id res chain seq x y z
N MET A 1 21.30 -1.18 -15.21
CA MET A 1 20.67 -1.12 -13.87
C MET A 1 19.76 -2.34 -13.75
N PRO A 2 20.09 -3.39 -12.99
CA PRO A 2 19.16 -4.50 -12.80
C PRO A 2 17.89 -3.95 -12.13
N GLY A 3 16.75 -4.14 -12.80
CA GLY A 3 15.46 -3.59 -12.38
C GLY A 3 15.12 -3.98 -10.95
N ARG A 4 14.54 -3.06 -10.18
CA ARG A 4 14.02 -3.37 -8.85
C ARG A 4 12.93 -4.43 -9.01
N TYR A 5 13.12 -5.62 -8.42
CA TYR A 5 12.08 -6.62 -8.36
C TYR A 5 10.88 -6.04 -7.61
N GLY A 6 9.74 -5.94 -8.31
CA GLY A 6 8.48 -5.47 -7.75
C GLY A 6 7.90 -6.46 -6.75
N TYR A 7 7.00 -5.98 -5.90
CA TYR A 7 6.18 -6.82 -5.03
C TYR A 7 4.86 -7.10 -5.72
N ASP A 8 4.46 -8.37 -5.75
CA ASP A 8 3.13 -8.77 -6.19
C ASP A 8 2.23 -9.14 -5.00
N LEU A 9 0.94 -9.31 -5.28
CA LEU A 9 -0.04 -9.73 -4.26
C LEU A 9 0.35 -11.07 -3.61
N SER A 10 0.96 -11.98 -4.38
CA SER A 10 1.33 -13.30 -3.89
C SER A 10 2.49 -13.22 -2.90
N ASP A 11 3.41 -12.27 -3.07
CA ASP A 11 4.46 -11.96 -2.10
C ASP A 11 3.86 -11.45 -0.80
N ASP A 12 2.91 -10.51 -0.86
CA ASP A 12 2.25 -9.96 0.33
C ASP A 12 1.49 -11.06 1.10
N LEU A 13 0.73 -11.91 0.40
CA LEU A 13 0.03 -13.05 1.02
C LEU A 13 1.01 -14.07 1.61
N LYS A 14 2.15 -14.31 0.96
CA LYS A 14 3.17 -15.21 1.50
C LYS A 14 3.84 -14.65 2.73
N MET A 15 4.12 -13.35 2.76
CA MET A 15 4.66 -12.67 3.95
C MET A 15 3.71 -12.84 5.14
N LEU A 16 2.39 -12.70 4.93
CA LEU A 16 1.39 -12.93 5.97
C LEU A 16 1.34 -14.39 6.43
N LYS A 17 1.38 -15.33 5.49
CA LYS A 17 1.40 -16.76 5.82
C LYS A 17 2.64 -17.14 6.63
N SER A 18 3.82 -16.69 6.23
CA SER A 18 5.07 -16.96 6.96
C SER A 18 5.05 -16.40 8.39
N LEU A 19 4.45 -15.21 8.59
CA LEU A 19 4.26 -14.66 9.93
C LEU A 19 3.26 -15.48 10.74
N TYR A 20 2.15 -15.91 10.13
CA TYR A 20 1.16 -16.75 10.79
C TYR A 20 1.75 -18.08 11.26
N ASP A 21 2.49 -18.78 10.39
CA ASP A 21 3.12 -20.06 10.72
C ASP A 21 4.05 -19.92 11.94
N ARG A 22 4.79 -18.81 12.02
CA ARG A 22 5.67 -18.50 13.16
C ARG A 22 4.92 -18.08 14.42
N LEU A 23 3.79 -17.39 14.29
CA LEU A 23 2.92 -17.08 15.43
C LEU A 23 2.31 -18.35 16.04
N ILE A 24 2.02 -19.39 15.25
CA ILE A 24 1.60 -20.69 15.77
C ILE A 24 2.74 -21.38 16.52
N GLN A 25 3.96 -21.25 16.02
CA GLN A 25 5.17 -21.78 16.65
C GLN A 25 5.62 -20.97 17.88
N ASN A 26 4.87 -19.93 18.26
CA ASN A 26 5.20 -19.02 19.37
C ASN A 26 6.57 -18.32 19.21
N ASP A 27 6.99 -18.04 17.97
CA ASP A 27 8.19 -17.26 17.69
C ASP A 27 7.99 -15.81 18.18
N PRO A 28 8.79 -15.32 19.15
CA PRO A 28 8.65 -13.95 19.67
C PRO A 28 8.99 -12.88 18.61
N ASP A 29 9.81 -13.19 17.61
CA ASP A 29 10.15 -12.24 16.55
C ASP A 29 8.97 -12.04 15.58
N ALA A 30 8.04 -12.99 15.48
CA ALA A 30 6.83 -12.85 14.68
C ALA A 30 5.85 -11.79 15.23
N LEU A 31 5.93 -11.46 16.52
CA LEU A 31 5.17 -10.33 17.10
C LEU A 31 5.67 -8.97 16.61
N LYS A 32 6.85 -8.92 15.99
CA LYS A 32 7.48 -7.71 15.47
C LYS A 32 7.57 -7.79 13.94
N PRO A 33 6.43 -7.67 13.21
CA PRO A 33 6.38 -7.89 11.76
C PRO A 33 7.19 -6.87 10.96
N CYS A 34 7.58 -5.74 11.56
CA CYS A 34 8.46 -4.75 10.94
C CYS A 34 9.94 -4.89 11.37
N GLY A 35 10.28 -5.90 12.18
CA GLY A 35 11.65 -6.14 12.66
C GLY A 35 12.50 -6.83 11.59
N LEU A 36 13.81 -6.55 11.57
CA LEU A 36 14.69 -7.17 10.56
C LEU A 36 15.00 -8.65 10.85
N LYS A 37 14.98 -9.06 12.12
CA LYS A 37 15.33 -10.43 12.53
C LYS A 37 14.41 -11.48 11.90
N ILE A 38 13.10 -11.28 12.00
CA ILE A 38 12.09 -12.17 11.44
C ILE A 38 12.27 -12.33 9.92
N TRP A 39 12.48 -11.23 9.20
CA TRP A 39 12.66 -11.28 7.74
C TRP A 39 13.97 -11.90 7.30
N ARG A 40 15.06 -11.71 8.05
CA ARG A 40 16.32 -12.42 7.78
C ARG A 40 16.12 -13.94 7.90
N SER A 41 15.46 -14.39 8.96
CA SER A 41 15.14 -15.82 9.16
C SER A 41 14.27 -16.35 8.02
N ILE A 42 13.19 -15.63 7.68
CA ILE A 42 12.28 -16.01 6.59
C ILE A 42 13.00 -16.08 5.24
N ILE A 43 13.91 -15.14 4.91
CA ILE A 43 14.69 -15.17 3.66
C ILE A 43 15.62 -16.40 3.59
N HIS A 44 16.19 -16.80 4.73
CA HIS A 44 17.05 -17.98 4.78
C HIS A 44 16.27 -19.27 4.51
N GLU A 45 15.03 -19.34 5.00
CA GLU A 45 14.15 -20.51 4.88
C GLU A 45 13.39 -20.55 3.54
N ASP A 46 12.88 -19.41 3.07
CA ASP A 46 12.07 -19.30 1.86
C ASP A 46 12.87 -18.65 0.72
N GLY A 47 13.20 -19.48 -0.27
CA GLY A 47 13.94 -19.08 -1.46
C GLY A 47 13.27 -17.95 -2.27
N ARG A 48 11.95 -17.78 -2.17
CA ARG A 48 11.21 -16.75 -2.91
C ARG A 48 11.62 -15.35 -2.51
N PHE A 49 11.96 -15.14 -1.23
CA PHE A 49 12.32 -13.83 -0.72
C PHE A 49 13.80 -13.50 -0.89
N LYS A 50 14.64 -14.42 -1.40
CA LYS A 50 16.08 -14.14 -1.65
C LYS A 50 16.33 -13.00 -2.63
N ARG A 51 15.34 -12.66 -3.46
CA ARG A 51 15.37 -11.51 -4.38
C ARG A 51 15.16 -10.15 -3.68
N HIS A 52 14.75 -10.15 -2.41
CA HIS A 52 14.49 -8.96 -1.61
C HIS A 52 15.40 -8.93 -0.37
N SER A 53 15.76 -7.73 0.09
CA SER A 53 16.45 -7.59 1.38
C SER A 53 15.45 -7.63 2.53
N ALA A 54 15.90 -8.05 3.72
CA ALA A 54 15.07 -8.03 4.93
C ALA A 54 14.51 -6.63 5.24
N GLN A 55 15.28 -5.58 4.92
CA GLN A 55 14.83 -4.19 5.06
C GLN A 55 13.71 -3.85 4.07
N ALA A 56 13.80 -4.34 2.84
CA ALA A 56 12.77 -4.13 1.83
C ALA A 56 11.46 -4.83 2.24
N LEU A 57 11.53 -6.07 2.76
CA LEU A 57 10.37 -6.79 3.29
C LEU A 57 9.77 -6.09 4.51
N ALA A 58 10.59 -5.68 5.48
CA ALA A 58 10.12 -4.94 6.64
C ALA A 58 9.42 -3.63 6.25
N THR A 59 9.95 -2.92 5.25
CA THR A 59 9.36 -1.69 4.72
C THR A 59 8.04 -1.97 3.99
N ARG A 60 7.99 -3.02 3.18
CA ARG A 60 6.77 -3.47 2.48
C ARG A 60 5.68 -3.83 3.48
N MET A 61 6.03 -4.61 4.51
CA MET A 61 5.13 -5.00 5.58
C MET A 61 4.53 -3.77 6.27
N ARG A 62 5.37 -2.80 6.67
CA ARG A 62 4.93 -1.59 7.36
C ARG A 62 4.00 -0.72 6.51
N ARG A 63 4.37 -0.47 5.25
CA ARG A 63 3.73 0.55 4.41
C ARG A 63 2.54 0.04 3.60
N PHE A 64 2.49 -1.24 3.27
CA PHE A 64 1.52 -1.77 2.32
C PHE A 64 0.73 -2.96 2.88
N VAL A 65 1.39 -3.89 3.56
CA VAL A 65 0.72 -5.12 4.03
C VAL A 65 -0.10 -4.87 5.30
N LEU A 66 0.49 -4.30 6.35
CA LEU A 66 -0.23 -4.06 7.62
C LEU A 66 -1.42 -3.11 7.47
N PRO A 67 -1.35 -1.99 6.71
CA PRO A 67 -2.52 -1.14 6.48
C PRO A 67 -3.66 -1.86 5.75
N ASN A 68 -3.32 -2.79 4.85
CA ASN A 68 -4.29 -3.55 4.07
C ASN A 68 -4.56 -4.95 4.67
N LEU A 69 -4.15 -5.20 5.92
CA LEU A 69 -4.14 -6.54 6.50
C LEU A 69 -5.51 -7.20 6.44
N GLN A 70 -6.59 -6.48 6.78
CA GLN A 70 -7.95 -7.03 6.73
C GLN A 70 -8.33 -7.47 5.30
N LYS A 71 -8.09 -6.63 4.29
CA LYS A 71 -8.38 -6.95 2.88
C LYS A 71 -7.53 -8.12 2.37
N LEU A 72 -6.28 -8.21 2.79
CA LEU A 72 -5.37 -9.29 2.40
C LEU A 72 -5.73 -10.61 3.10
N CYS A 73 -6.12 -10.55 4.38
CA CYS A 73 -6.54 -11.71 5.16
C CYS A 73 -7.86 -12.32 4.69
N GLN A 74 -8.78 -11.54 4.13
CA GLN A 74 -9.99 -12.08 3.48
C GLN A 74 -9.68 -13.03 2.32
N ARG A 75 -8.49 -12.92 1.72
CA ARG A 75 -8.00 -13.83 0.68
C ARG A 75 -7.28 -15.06 1.25
N LEU A 76 -7.10 -15.10 2.58
CA LEU A 76 -6.56 -16.22 3.35
C LEU A 76 -7.71 -16.93 4.08
N THR A 77 -7.43 -18.08 4.70
CA THR A 77 -8.46 -18.79 5.49
C THR A 77 -8.83 -18.00 6.74
N GLY A 78 -10.07 -18.13 7.23
CA GLY A 78 -10.59 -17.33 8.34
C GLY A 78 -9.82 -17.46 9.66
N GLU A 79 -9.16 -18.60 9.90
CA GLU A 79 -8.31 -18.79 11.08
C GLU A 79 -7.02 -17.97 11.02
N ILE A 80 -6.45 -17.81 9.83
CA ILE A 80 -5.25 -16.99 9.58
C ILE A 80 -5.60 -15.52 9.82
N GLU A 81 -6.75 -15.09 9.29
CA GLU A 81 -7.27 -13.75 9.47
C GLU A 81 -7.40 -13.37 10.95
N ALA A 82 -8.12 -14.18 11.73
CA ALA A 82 -8.39 -13.87 13.14
C ALA A 82 -7.10 -13.76 13.97
N LYS A 83 -6.14 -14.67 13.76
CA LYS A 83 -4.86 -14.67 14.48
C LYS A 83 -4.02 -13.44 14.11
N LEU A 84 -3.86 -13.14 12.83
CA LEU A 84 -3.04 -12.01 12.36
C LEU A 84 -3.65 -10.66 12.78
N ILE A 85 -4.96 -10.48 12.62
CA ILE A 85 -5.65 -9.24 13.03
C ILE A 85 -5.50 -9.05 14.54
N LYS A 86 -5.71 -10.10 15.34
CA LYS A 86 -5.56 -10.02 16.80
C LYS A 86 -4.11 -9.67 17.20
N SER A 87 -3.13 -10.33 16.61
CA SER A 87 -1.71 -10.11 16.93
C SER A 87 -1.19 -8.74 16.50
N TYR A 88 -1.71 -8.18 15.40
CA TYR A 88 -1.21 -6.92 14.84
C TYR A 88 -2.17 -5.75 14.98
N LYS A 89 -3.22 -5.88 15.78
CA LYS A 89 -4.24 -4.84 16.03
C LYS A 89 -3.61 -3.48 16.34
N PHE A 90 -2.57 -3.45 17.18
CA PHE A 90 -1.85 -2.22 17.50
C PHE A 90 -1.34 -1.48 16.25
N TYR A 91 -0.73 -2.20 15.30
CA TYR A 91 -0.20 -1.59 14.07
C TYR A 91 -1.31 -1.13 13.12
N ILE A 92 -2.45 -1.84 13.10
CA ILE A 92 -3.62 -1.44 12.31
C ILE A 92 -4.20 -0.13 12.87
N ASP A 93 -4.36 -0.06 14.19
CA ASP A 93 -4.95 1.08 14.89
C ASP A 93 -4.07 2.34 14.77
N GLU A 94 -2.75 2.21 14.91
CA GLU A 94 -1.81 3.33 14.72
C GLU A 94 -1.83 3.85 13.28
N ASN A 95 -1.85 2.95 12.28
CA ASN A 95 -1.95 3.35 10.87
C ASN A 95 -3.29 4.06 10.57
N ARG A 96 -4.40 3.62 11.17
CA ARG A 96 -5.70 4.30 11.02
C ARG A 96 -5.69 5.70 11.62
N LYS A 97 -5.02 5.92 12.75
CA LYS A 97 -4.85 7.27 13.33
C LYS A 97 -3.97 8.16 12.45
N SER A 98 -2.90 7.61 11.87
CA SER A 98 -2.03 8.36 10.95
C SER A 98 -2.72 8.67 9.62
N GLN A 99 -3.64 7.84 9.14
CA GLN A 99 -4.43 8.10 7.93
C GLN A 99 -5.57 9.11 8.15
N LYS A 100 -6.07 9.28 9.38
CA LYS A 100 -7.09 10.30 9.72
C LYS A 100 -6.61 11.75 9.53
N PHE A 101 -5.31 11.99 9.32
CA PHE A 101 -4.75 13.31 9.03
C PHE A 101 -4.45 13.57 7.54
N ASN A 102 -4.69 12.60 6.66
CA ASN A 102 -4.51 12.74 5.21
C ASN A 102 -5.81 12.44 4.42
N VAL A 103 -6.96 12.86 4.94
CA VAL A 103 -8.14 13.06 4.08
C VAL A 103 -7.91 14.40 3.38
N ILE A 104 -7.17 14.36 2.27
CA ILE A 104 -7.43 15.31 1.19
C ILE A 104 -8.79 14.86 0.66
N ASP A 105 -9.80 15.73 0.79
CA ASP A 105 -11.06 15.61 0.07
C ASP A 105 -10.72 15.39 -1.41
N GLU A 106 -10.75 14.13 -1.86
CA GLU A 106 -11.03 13.86 -3.27
C GLU A 106 -12.51 14.22 -3.41
N GLN A 107 -12.77 15.49 -3.73
CA GLN A 107 -14.09 15.91 -4.19
C GLN A 107 -14.40 15.06 -5.42
N GLU A 108 -15.41 14.22 -5.28
CA GLU A 108 -16.10 13.55 -6.37
C GLU A 108 -16.46 14.62 -7.42
N GLU A 109 -15.81 14.59 -8.58
CA GLU A 109 -16.38 15.18 -9.79
C GLU A 109 -17.55 14.29 -10.20
N ASP A 110 -18.71 14.58 -9.61
CA ASP A 110 -19.99 13.99 -9.99
C ASP A 110 -20.41 14.62 -11.32
N GLU A 111 -20.36 13.81 -12.38
CA GLU A 111 -20.98 14.13 -13.67
C GLU A 111 -22.50 14.25 -13.45
N ASN A 112 -23.05 15.46 -13.54
CA ASN A 112 -24.46 15.65 -13.89
C ASN A 112 -24.72 16.99 -14.59
N ASP A 113 -25.32 16.87 -15.77
CA ASP A 113 -25.84 17.90 -16.66
C ASP A 113 -26.74 18.93 -15.95
N THR A 114 -26.66 20.21 -16.35
CA THR A 114 -27.81 20.92 -16.95
C THR A 114 -27.46 22.31 -17.49
N ASP A 115 -28.01 22.55 -18.67
CA ASP A 115 -28.08 23.75 -19.50
C ASP A 115 -28.87 24.89 -18.82
N GLU A 116 -28.27 26.09 -18.67
CA GLU A 116 -28.92 27.37 -19.01
C GLU A 116 -27.98 28.58 -18.81
N SER A 117 -27.75 29.29 -19.92
CA SER A 117 -27.80 30.75 -20.06
C SER A 117 -26.96 31.64 -19.14
N CYS A 118 -25.88 32.20 -19.70
CA CYS A 118 -25.53 33.61 -19.52
C CYS A 118 -24.75 34.14 -20.74
N LYS A 119 -25.42 34.99 -21.51
CA LYS A 119 -24.88 35.79 -22.62
C LYS A 119 -23.85 36.80 -22.12
N LEU A 120 -22.72 36.93 -22.80
CA LEU A 120 -21.92 38.15 -22.95
C LEU A 120 -21.22 38.06 -24.34
N THR A 121 -21.87 38.56 -25.39
CA THR A 121 -21.59 39.83 -26.09
C THR A 121 -20.20 39.90 -26.73
N ASP A 122 -20.22 39.99 -28.06
CA ASP A 122 -19.12 40.36 -28.94
C ASP A 122 -18.40 41.63 -28.45
N ASP A 123 -17.06 41.62 -28.43
CA ASP A 123 -16.25 42.68 -29.05
C ASP A 123 -14.74 42.36 -29.03
N GLU A 124 -14.12 42.65 -30.18
CA GLU A 124 -12.70 42.95 -30.45
C GLU A 124 -11.57 41.91 -30.26
N SER A 125 -11.06 41.48 -31.42
CA SER A 125 -9.63 41.53 -31.83
C SER A 125 -8.54 41.06 -30.85
N ASN A 126 -7.96 39.90 -31.13
CA ASN A 126 -6.59 39.79 -31.70
C ASN A 126 -6.12 38.32 -31.70
N GLU A 127 -5.92 37.75 -32.89
CA GLU A 127 -4.86 36.75 -33.08
C GLU A 127 -3.47 37.43 -32.96
N PRO A 128 -2.33 36.71 -33.07
CA PRO A 128 -1.85 35.59 -32.26
C PRO A 128 -0.40 35.88 -31.80
N TYR A 129 0.15 35.17 -30.80
CA TYR A 129 1.61 34.98 -30.74
C TYR A 129 1.98 33.55 -30.38
N ILE A 130 2.33 32.81 -31.44
CA ILE A 130 3.09 31.57 -31.40
C ILE A 130 4.50 31.90 -30.87
N ILE A 131 4.90 31.31 -29.74
CA ILE A 131 6.30 31.30 -29.30
C ILE A 131 6.90 29.95 -29.70
N ASN A 132 7.52 29.92 -30.88
CA ASN A 132 8.39 28.81 -31.30
C ASN A 132 9.85 29.14 -30.93
N ASN A 133 10.33 28.56 -29.83
CA ASN A 133 11.74 28.55 -29.49
C ASN A 133 12.46 27.37 -30.16
N ARG A 134 13.05 27.61 -31.34
CA ARG A 134 14.23 26.91 -31.91
C ARG A 134 14.85 27.90 -32.92
N LYS A 135 16.15 28.17 -33.00
CA LYS A 135 17.35 27.47 -32.56
C LYS A 135 18.50 28.49 -32.53
#